data_AF-A0A493TWF5-F1
#
_entry.id   AF-A0A493TWF5-F1
#
_cell.length_a   1.000
_cell.length_b   1.000
_cell.length_c   1.000
_cell.angle_alpha   90.00
_cell.angle_beta   90.00
_cell.angle_gamma   90.00
#
_symmetry.space_group_name_H-M   'P 1'
#
loop_
_entity.id
_entity.type
_entity.pdbx_description
1 polymer ?
#
loop_
_entity_poly.entity_id
_entity_poly.type
_entity_poly.pdbx_seq_one_letter_code
_entity_poly.pdbx_strand_id
1 'polypeptide(L)'
;MYLADMSSSYWFILCYTLYLYMSNQINTTNISFLFPLSVVLLDTTAALGELGWKTFPLNGWDAITEMDEHNRPIHTYQVCNVMEPNQNNWLRTNWISRDAAQKIYVEMKFTLRDCNSIPWVLGTCKETFNLYYMESDESHGLKFKPNQYTKIDTIAADESFTQMDLGDRILKLNTEVREVGPINKKGFYLAFQDIGACIALVSVRVYYKKCPFTVRNLAMFPDTIPRVDSSSLVEVRGSCVKSAEERDTPKLYCGADGDWLVPLGRCICSVGYEELDGSCHESKYRLEFCVNGSSWKNSVVKNGYNFSRFHKIFQICKVF
;
A
#
# COMPACT_ATOMS: atom_id res chain seq x y z
N MET A 1 47.63 10.50 32.56
CA MET A 1 46.63 11.49 32.09
C MET A 1 46.82 11.66 30.58
N TYR A 2 46.37 10.66 29.82
CA TYR A 2 46.23 10.70 28.36
C TYR A 2 45.20 9.62 28.08
N LEU A 3 44.04 10.01 27.56
CA LEU A 3 43.07 9.20 26.81
C LEU A 3 41.78 10.03 26.73
N ALA A 4 41.74 10.93 25.75
CA ALA A 4 40.50 11.51 25.26
C ALA A 4 40.63 11.65 23.74
N ASP A 5 39.51 11.38 23.05
CA ASP A 5 39.21 11.70 21.65
C ASP A 5 39.61 10.72 20.54
N MET A 6 39.03 9.52 20.57
CA MET A 6 38.74 8.73 19.36
C MET A 6 37.37 8.03 19.49
N SER A 7 36.25 8.77 19.49
CA SER A 7 34.91 8.14 19.55
C SER A 7 33.88 8.64 18.53
N SER A 8 34.11 9.71 17.75
CA SER A 8 33.11 10.18 16.77
C SER A 8 33.25 9.51 15.39
N SER A 9 34.48 9.31 14.93
CA SER A 9 34.76 8.81 13.56
C SER A 9 34.39 7.34 13.36
N TYR A 10 34.51 6.51 14.40
CA TYR A 10 34.21 5.08 14.32
C TYR A 10 32.71 4.78 14.18
N TRP A 11 31.84 5.59 14.80
CA TRP A 11 30.39 5.43 14.67
C TRP A 11 29.89 5.86 13.29
N PHE A 12 30.46 6.91 12.70
CA PHE A 12 30.14 7.30 11.33
C PHE A 12 30.58 6.25 10.30
N ILE A 13 31.77 5.66 10.49
CA ILE A 13 32.25 4.61 9.60
C ILE A 13 31.40 3.34 9.75
N LEU A 14 31.03 2.94 10.98
CA LEU A 14 30.15 1.80 11.22
C LEU A 14 28.73 2.01 10.65
N CYS A 15 28.19 3.22 10.75
CA CYS A 15 26.86 3.54 10.22
C CYS A 15 26.87 3.57 8.68
N TYR A 16 27.94 4.10 8.07
CA TYR A 16 28.11 4.12 6.62
C TYR A 16 28.38 2.72 6.05
N THR A 17 29.16 1.89 6.74
CA THR A 17 29.38 0.49 6.33
C THR A 17 28.14 -0.37 6.55
N LEU A 18 27.33 -0.13 7.59
CA LEU A 18 26.02 -0.77 7.75
C LEU A 18 25.02 -0.31 6.69
N TYR A 19 24.97 0.98 6.34
CA TYR A 19 24.14 1.49 5.23
C TYR A 19 24.55 0.86 3.90
N LEU A 20 25.86 0.79 3.61
CA LEU A 20 26.38 0.13 2.41
C LEU A 20 26.13 -1.39 2.43
N TYR A 21 26.28 -2.04 3.58
CA TYR A 21 26.00 -3.48 3.74
C TYR A 21 24.51 -3.80 3.54
N MET A 22 23.61 -2.98 4.08
CA MET A 22 22.17 -3.10 3.85
C MET A 22 21.79 -2.77 2.40
N SER A 23 22.51 -1.85 1.74
CA SER A 23 22.29 -1.56 0.31
C SER A 23 22.81 -2.65 -0.64
N ASN A 24 23.86 -3.38 -0.25
CA ASN A 24 24.47 -4.46 -1.04
C ASN A 24 23.79 -5.83 -0.86
N GLN A 25 22.84 -5.97 0.05
CA GLN A 25 22.03 -7.19 0.20
C GLN A 25 20.72 -7.15 -0.59
N ILE A 26 20.49 -6.08 -1.38
CA ILE A 26 19.36 -6.02 -2.30
C ILE A 26 19.71 -6.85 -3.53
N ASN A 27 19.52 -8.17 -3.42
CA ASN A 27 19.40 -9.03 -4.58
C ASN A 27 18.33 -8.45 -5.50
N THR A 28 18.71 -8.15 -6.74
CA THR A 28 17.89 -7.49 -7.77
C THR A 28 16.72 -8.32 -8.28
N THR A 29 16.52 -9.51 -7.71
CA THR A 29 15.35 -10.35 -7.88
C THR A 29 14.21 -10.04 -6.91
N ASN A 30 14.41 -9.18 -5.89
CA ASN A 30 13.43 -8.85 -4.84
C ASN A 30 13.10 -7.35 -4.71
N ILE A 31 13.20 -6.56 -5.79
CA ILE A 31 12.76 -5.16 -5.78
C ILE A 31 11.23 -5.01 -5.62
N SER A 32 10.45 -6.10 -5.80
CA SER A 32 9.02 -6.12 -5.50
C SER A 32 8.68 -5.87 -4.03
N PHE A 33 9.64 -5.99 -3.10
CA PHE A 33 9.43 -5.72 -1.67
C PHE A 33 9.67 -4.27 -1.25
N LEU A 34 10.15 -3.39 -2.15
CA LEU A 34 10.49 -2.00 -1.80
C LEU A 34 9.35 -1.00 -1.98
N PHE A 35 8.27 -1.37 -2.66
CA PHE A 35 7.14 -0.48 -2.92
C PHE A 35 5.85 -1.09 -2.39
N PRO A 36 5.07 -0.37 -1.56
CA PRO A 36 3.87 -0.92 -0.99
C PRO A 36 2.81 -1.08 -2.08
N LEU A 37 2.16 -2.26 -2.09
CA LEU A 37 1.00 -2.56 -2.95
C LEU A 37 -0.23 -1.69 -2.60
N SER A 38 -0.19 -1.00 -1.45
CA SER A 38 -1.22 -0.09 -0.98
C SER A 38 -0.66 1.29 -0.69
N VAL A 39 -1.45 2.32 -0.98
CA VAL A 39 -1.16 3.71 -0.63
C VAL A 39 -2.19 4.17 0.38
N VAL A 40 -1.72 4.57 1.55
CA VAL A 40 -2.54 4.99 2.69
C VAL A 40 -3.01 6.43 2.50
N LEU A 41 -4.33 6.64 2.55
CA LEU A 41 -4.99 7.95 2.49
C LEU A 41 -5.31 8.49 3.88
N LEU A 42 -5.58 7.60 4.84
CA LEU A 42 -5.85 7.90 6.24
C LEU A 42 -5.39 6.73 7.09
N ASP A 43 -4.73 7.00 8.20
CA ASP A 43 -4.43 6.03 9.25
C ASP A 43 -4.51 6.71 10.61
N THR A 44 -5.51 6.35 11.41
CA THR A 44 -5.72 6.96 12.74
C THR A 44 -4.66 6.54 13.75
N THR A 45 -3.95 5.43 13.54
CA THR A 45 -2.91 4.94 14.47
C THR A 45 -1.59 5.73 14.34
N ALA A 46 -1.38 6.37 13.20
CA ALA A 46 -0.22 7.22 12.93
C ALA A 46 -0.45 8.69 13.35
N ALA A 47 -1.63 9.04 13.86
CA ALA A 47 -1.94 10.40 14.28
C ALA A 47 -1.24 10.73 15.60
N LEU A 48 -0.42 11.78 15.59
CA LEU A 48 0.32 12.26 16.77
C LEU A 48 -0.51 13.17 17.71
N GLY A 49 -1.76 13.46 17.35
CA GLY A 49 -2.67 14.31 18.12
C GLY A 49 -4.12 14.04 17.76
N GLU A 50 -5.03 14.86 18.30
CA GLU A 50 -6.47 14.66 18.12
C GLU A 50 -6.88 14.60 16.64
N LEU A 51 -7.68 13.60 16.30
CA LEU A 51 -8.17 13.37 14.93
C LEU A 51 -9.12 14.49 14.46
N GLY A 52 -9.78 15.18 15.38
CA GLY A 52 -10.68 16.31 15.09
C GLY A 52 -11.93 15.93 14.29
N TRP A 53 -12.37 14.68 14.36
CA TRP A 53 -13.59 14.24 13.68
C TRP A 53 -14.83 14.86 14.34
N LYS A 54 -15.87 15.07 13.53
CA LYS A 54 -17.06 15.81 13.96
C LYS A 54 -18.19 14.85 14.34
N THR A 55 -18.88 15.15 15.43
CA THR A 55 -19.98 14.34 15.95
C THR A 55 -21.32 15.06 15.76
N PHE A 56 -22.37 14.28 15.44
CA PHE A 56 -23.74 14.77 15.26
C PHE A 56 -24.75 13.76 15.83
N PRO A 57 -25.54 14.10 16.86
CA PRO A 57 -25.49 15.34 17.64
C PRO A 57 -24.13 15.53 18.33
N LEU A 58 -23.87 16.74 18.81
CA LEU A 58 -22.65 17.02 19.56
C LEU A 58 -22.57 16.05 20.76
N ASN A 59 -21.41 15.41 20.95
CA ASN A 59 -21.17 14.40 21.98
C ASN A 59 -21.97 13.09 21.82
N GLY A 60 -22.48 12.79 20.61
CA GLY A 60 -23.05 11.46 20.32
C GLY A 60 -21.98 10.35 20.24
N TRP A 61 -20.73 10.74 20.01
CA TRP A 61 -19.54 9.89 20.10
C TRP A 61 -18.50 10.60 20.96
N ASP A 62 -17.83 9.86 21.83
CA ASP A 62 -16.78 10.38 22.70
C ASP A 62 -15.40 10.04 22.12
N ALA A 63 -14.54 11.05 22.01
CA ALA A 63 -13.14 10.85 21.67
C ALA A 63 -12.36 10.46 22.93
N ILE A 64 -11.68 9.33 22.90
CA ILE A 64 -10.87 8.84 24.02
C ILE A 64 -9.44 8.61 23.54
N THR A 65 -8.49 8.85 24.45
CA THR A 65 -7.10 8.46 24.23
C THR A 65 -6.79 7.25 25.12
N GLU A 66 -6.48 6.14 24.48
CA GLU A 66 -6.10 4.88 25.13
C GLU A 66 -4.61 4.58 24.87
N MET A 67 -4.04 3.60 25.55
CA MET A 67 -2.67 3.14 25.28
C MET A 67 -2.75 1.78 24.57
N ASP A 68 -2.01 1.63 23.47
CA ASP A 68 -1.88 0.33 22.81
C ASP A 68 -0.96 -0.63 23.62
N GLU A 69 -0.81 -1.86 23.13
CA GLU A 69 0.06 -2.89 23.73
C GLU A 69 1.55 -2.49 23.82
N HIS A 70 1.95 -1.45 23.08
CA HIS A 70 3.30 -0.89 23.06
C HIS A 70 3.40 0.42 23.86
N ASN A 71 2.40 0.74 24.68
CA ASN A 71 2.29 1.97 25.46
C ASN A 71 2.32 3.26 24.62
N ARG A 72 1.85 3.20 23.38
CA ARG A 72 1.68 4.38 22.52
C ARG A 72 0.25 4.90 22.66
N PRO A 73 0.06 6.22 22.77
CA PRO A 73 -1.28 6.79 22.80
C PRO A 73 -1.97 6.53 21.45
N ILE A 74 -3.18 5.98 21.50
CA ILE A 74 -4.07 5.81 20.37
C ILE A 74 -5.36 6.60 20.60
N HIS A 75 -5.88 7.21 19.55
CA HIS A 75 -7.11 7.99 19.61
C HIS A 75 -8.29 7.15 19.11
N THR A 76 -9.18 6.78 20.03
CA THR A 76 -10.36 5.95 19.79
C THR A 76 -11.63 6.80 19.85
N TYR A 77 -12.71 6.32 19.22
CA TYR A 77 -14.03 6.91 19.35
C TYR A 77 -15.02 5.88 19.89
N GLN A 78 -15.75 6.19 20.95
CA GLN A 78 -16.72 5.27 21.56
C GLN A 78 -18.13 5.85 21.64
N VAL A 79 -19.12 4.96 21.66
CA VAL A 79 -20.52 5.28 21.95
C VAL A 79 -21.18 4.07 22.61
N CYS A 80 -22.02 4.30 23.63
CA CYS A 80 -22.71 3.22 24.36
C CYS A 80 -24.08 3.68 24.91
N ASN A 81 -24.89 4.33 24.07
CA ASN A 81 -26.21 4.86 24.44
C ASN A 81 -27.33 3.80 24.31
N VAL A 82 -27.05 2.59 24.78
CA VAL A 82 -27.90 1.39 24.59
C VAL A 82 -29.24 1.42 25.33
N MET A 83 -29.38 2.27 26.34
CA MET A 83 -30.61 2.40 27.14
C MET A 83 -31.67 3.27 26.46
N GLU A 84 -31.26 4.13 25.53
CA GLU A 84 -32.13 5.12 24.91
C GLU A 84 -32.69 4.58 23.58
N PRO A 85 -34.01 4.71 23.33
CA PRO A 85 -34.57 4.33 22.04
C PRO A 85 -34.20 5.34 20.95
N ASN A 86 -34.30 4.92 19.68
CA ASN A 86 -34.16 5.78 18.50
C ASN A 86 -32.82 6.54 18.41
N GLN A 87 -31.72 5.90 18.81
CA GLN A 87 -30.39 6.46 18.66
C GLN A 87 -30.04 6.72 17.18
N ASN A 88 -29.25 7.77 16.96
CA ASN A 88 -28.80 8.19 15.64
C ASN A 88 -27.53 9.05 15.74
N ASN A 89 -26.45 8.45 16.23
CA ASN A 89 -25.19 9.13 16.53
C ASN A 89 -24.23 9.01 15.36
N TRP A 90 -23.86 10.13 14.76
CA TRP A 90 -22.94 10.19 13.63
C TRP A 90 -21.57 10.66 14.06
N LEU A 91 -20.55 9.96 13.60
CA LEU A 91 -19.15 10.36 13.66
C LEU A 91 -18.65 10.52 12.23
N ARG A 92 -18.14 11.71 11.88
CA ARG A 92 -17.66 12.00 10.52
C ARG A 92 -16.18 12.35 10.54
N THR A 93 -15.42 11.72 9.65
CA THR A 93 -14.01 12.02 9.44
C THR A 93 -13.78 13.45 8.95
N ASN A 94 -12.51 13.86 8.92
CA ASN A 94 -12.07 14.97 8.09
C ASN A 94 -12.16 14.62 6.60
N TRP A 95 -11.99 15.61 5.74
CA TRP A 95 -11.94 15.40 4.30
C TRP A 95 -10.68 14.61 3.95
N ILE A 96 -10.84 13.53 3.20
CA ILE A 96 -9.77 12.65 2.76
C ILE A 96 -9.58 12.88 1.26
N SER A 97 -8.37 13.27 0.86
CA SER A 97 -8.01 13.38 -0.55
C SER A 97 -8.08 12.00 -1.20
N ARG A 98 -8.69 11.89 -2.38
CA ARG A 98 -8.68 10.60 -3.10
C ARG A 98 -7.34 10.27 -3.75
N ASP A 99 -6.47 11.27 -3.93
CA ASP A 99 -5.24 11.15 -4.72
C ASP A 99 -5.49 10.47 -6.09
N ALA A 100 -4.79 9.37 -6.40
CA ALA A 100 -5.00 8.59 -7.61
C ALA A 100 -6.08 7.50 -7.48
N ALA A 101 -6.68 7.32 -6.30
CA ALA A 101 -7.64 6.25 -6.04
C ALA A 101 -8.87 6.37 -6.93
N GLN A 102 -9.27 5.24 -7.53
CA GLN A 102 -10.60 5.05 -8.12
C GLN A 102 -11.47 4.14 -7.25
N LYS A 103 -10.84 3.24 -6.50
CA LYS A 103 -11.45 2.39 -5.47
C LYS A 103 -10.62 2.53 -4.21
N ILE A 104 -11.29 2.60 -3.06
CA ILE A 104 -10.67 2.64 -1.74
C ILE A 104 -11.10 1.43 -0.92
N TYR A 105 -10.28 1.11 0.06
CA TYR A 105 -10.49 0.09 1.07
C TYR A 105 -10.56 0.79 2.42
N VAL A 106 -11.64 0.55 3.15
CA VAL A 106 -11.85 1.07 4.50
C VAL A 106 -11.70 -0.10 5.46
N GLU A 107 -10.56 -0.17 6.14
CA GLU A 107 -10.29 -1.12 7.22
C GLU A 107 -10.66 -0.47 8.55
N MET A 108 -11.53 -1.13 9.31
CA MET A 108 -12.02 -0.68 10.60
C MET A 108 -11.65 -1.72 11.64
N LYS A 109 -10.98 -1.29 12.71
CA LYS A 109 -10.81 -2.11 13.90
C LYS A 109 -11.65 -1.56 15.03
N PHE A 110 -12.45 -2.40 15.66
CA PHE A 110 -13.40 -1.98 16.68
C PHE A 110 -13.69 -3.09 17.68
N THR A 111 -14.20 -2.72 18.85
CA THR A 111 -14.76 -3.64 19.83
C THR A 111 -16.27 -3.43 19.92
N LEU A 112 -16.99 -4.51 20.23
CA LEU A 112 -18.45 -4.49 20.35
C LEU A 112 -18.87 -5.31 21.56
N ARG A 113 -19.73 -4.72 22.40
CA ARG A 113 -20.27 -5.40 23.58
C ARG A 113 -21.56 -6.13 23.23
N ASP A 114 -21.66 -7.41 23.63
CA ASP A 114 -22.86 -8.23 23.47
C ASP A 114 -24.03 -7.61 24.24
N CYS A 115 -25.18 -7.42 23.57
CA CYS A 115 -26.38 -6.85 24.17
C CYS A 115 -26.94 -7.71 25.31
N ASN A 116 -26.79 -9.03 25.24
CA ASN A 116 -27.22 -9.96 26.29
C ASN A 116 -26.40 -9.78 27.58
N SER A 117 -25.20 -9.20 27.48
CA SER A 117 -24.35 -8.88 28.62
C SER A 117 -24.71 -7.57 29.33
N ILE A 118 -25.71 -6.84 28.81
CA ILE A 118 -26.15 -5.56 29.34
C ILE A 118 -27.57 -5.71 29.91
N PRO A 119 -27.76 -5.50 31.23
CA PRO A 119 -29.09 -5.53 31.81
C PRO A 119 -29.98 -4.41 31.25
N TRP A 120 -31.28 -4.67 31.10
CA TRP A 120 -32.32 -3.67 30.81
C TRP A 120 -32.31 -3.00 29.42
N VAL A 121 -31.63 -3.57 28.42
CA VAL A 121 -31.53 -2.97 27.06
C VAL A 121 -32.26 -3.74 25.96
N LEU A 122 -33.14 -4.67 26.34
CA LEU A 122 -33.88 -5.49 25.37
C LEU A 122 -34.75 -4.60 24.47
N GLY A 123 -34.49 -4.65 23.16
CA GLY A 123 -35.23 -3.92 22.14
C GLY A 123 -34.58 -2.60 21.69
N THR A 124 -33.78 -1.96 22.54
CA THR A 124 -33.04 -0.73 22.21
C THR A 124 -31.61 -1.02 21.74
N CYS A 125 -30.95 -2.00 22.35
CA CYS A 125 -29.57 -2.36 22.02
C CYS A 125 -29.45 -2.99 20.62
N LYS A 126 -28.36 -2.66 19.93
CA LYS A 126 -27.96 -3.20 18.63
C LYS A 126 -26.51 -3.68 18.69
N GLU A 127 -26.17 -4.63 17.82
CA GLU A 127 -24.83 -5.22 17.70
C GLU A 127 -24.21 -4.88 16.34
N THR A 128 -24.63 -3.76 15.78
CA THR A 128 -24.19 -3.30 14.46
C THR A 128 -24.14 -1.78 14.42
N PHE A 129 -23.24 -1.23 13.60
CA PHE A 129 -23.25 0.17 13.19
C PHE A 129 -23.23 0.27 11.67
N ASN A 130 -23.49 1.44 11.11
CA ASN A 130 -23.52 1.64 9.67
C ASN A 130 -22.32 2.47 9.22
N LEU A 131 -21.69 2.08 8.12
CA LEU A 131 -20.65 2.85 7.44
C LEU A 131 -21.23 3.60 6.25
N TYR A 132 -20.85 4.86 6.10
CA TYR A 132 -21.29 5.74 5.02
C TYR A 132 -20.10 6.50 4.40
N TYR A 133 -20.30 6.99 3.19
CA TYR A 133 -19.40 7.95 2.55
C TYR A 133 -20.14 9.06 1.81
N MET A 134 -19.44 10.16 1.58
CA MET A 134 -19.89 11.27 0.75
C MET A 134 -18.71 11.87 -0.01
N GLU A 135 -18.80 11.91 -1.33
CA GLU A 135 -17.80 12.52 -2.20
C GLU A 135 -17.93 14.06 -2.25
N SER A 136 -16.80 14.77 -2.21
CA SER A 136 -16.74 16.23 -2.30
C SER A 136 -15.45 16.70 -3.00
N ASP A 137 -15.58 17.69 -3.88
CA ASP A 137 -14.44 18.35 -4.51
C ASP A 137 -13.78 19.40 -3.58
N GLU A 138 -14.47 19.81 -2.52
CA GLU A 138 -14.02 20.82 -1.57
C GLU A 138 -13.88 20.23 -0.16
N SER A 139 -12.84 20.66 0.56
CA SER A 139 -12.50 20.23 1.91
C SER A 139 -13.21 21.02 3.02
N HIS A 140 -13.71 22.22 2.72
CA HIS A 140 -14.28 23.17 3.68
C HIS A 140 -15.80 23.31 3.53
N GLY A 141 -16.46 23.78 4.60
CA GLY A 141 -17.77 24.43 4.48
C GLY A 141 -19.02 23.55 4.39
N LEU A 142 -18.90 22.22 4.35
CA LEU A 142 -20.09 21.37 4.32
C LEU A 142 -20.69 21.20 5.73
N LYS A 143 -21.80 21.92 5.96
CA LYS A 143 -22.75 21.60 7.05
C LYS A 143 -23.12 20.13 6.93
N PHE A 144 -23.07 19.40 8.03
CA PHE A 144 -23.40 17.98 8.04
C PHE A 144 -24.88 17.78 7.70
N LYS A 145 -25.13 16.93 6.70
CA LYS A 145 -26.48 16.58 6.23
C LYS A 145 -26.51 15.07 5.97
N PRO A 146 -27.15 14.27 6.84
CA PRO A 146 -27.19 12.81 6.70
C PRO A 146 -27.67 12.32 5.32
N ASN A 147 -28.60 13.04 4.69
CA ASN A 147 -29.17 12.67 3.38
C ASN A 147 -28.19 12.75 2.20
N GLN A 148 -27.03 13.38 2.36
CA GLN A 148 -25.98 13.42 1.34
C GLN A 148 -25.04 12.21 1.40
N TYR A 149 -25.11 11.44 2.48
CA TYR A 149 -24.27 10.27 2.70
C TYR A 149 -24.91 9.03 2.08
N THR A 150 -24.11 8.29 1.33
CA THR A 150 -24.50 6.99 0.77
C THR A 150 -24.05 5.90 1.72
N LYS A 151 -24.96 4.99 2.08
CA LYS A 151 -24.65 3.84 2.94
C LYS A 151 -23.75 2.88 2.18
N ILE A 152 -22.64 2.50 2.79
CA ILE A 152 -21.72 1.48 2.29
C ILE A 152 -22.23 0.12 2.75
N ASP A 153 -22.32 -0.07 4.07
CA ASP A 153 -22.76 -1.33 4.64
C ASP A 153 -23.21 -1.18 6.11
N THR A 154 -23.85 -2.22 6.63
CA THR A 154 -24.02 -2.44 8.08
C THR A 154 -22.90 -3.35 8.56
N ILE A 155 -22.10 -2.84 9.49
CA ILE A 155 -20.94 -3.54 10.06
C ILE A 155 -21.39 -4.26 11.33
N ALA A 156 -21.08 -5.54 11.40
CA ALA A 156 -21.28 -6.40 12.56
C ALA A 156 -19.92 -6.89 13.07
N ALA A 157 -19.87 -7.32 14.33
CA ALA A 157 -18.69 -7.97 14.89
C ALA A 157 -18.69 -9.46 14.57
N ASP A 158 -17.51 -10.03 14.31
CA ASP A 158 -17.30 -11.49 14.31
C ASP A 158 -17.30 -12.03 15.74
N GLU A 159 -16.67 -11.29 16.66
CA GLU A 159 -16.62 -11.60 18.10
C GLU A 159 -17.06 -10.38 18.93
N SER A 160 -18.05 -10.59 19.79
CA SER A 160 -18.47 -9.62 20.82
C SER A 160 -17.92 -9.99 22.18
N PHE A 161 -17.64 -9.01 23.04
CA PHE A 161 -17.24 -9.26 24.42
C PHE A 161 -18.43 -9.17 25.38
N THR A 162 -18.36 -9.95 26.47
CA THR A 162 -19.40 -10.09 27.49
C THR A 162 -18.95 -9.52 28.84
N GLN A 163 -19.83 -9.59 29.83
CA GLN A 163 -19.52 -9.18 31.20
C GLN A 163 -18.43 -10.04 31.86
N MET A 164 -18.31 -11.31 31.45
CA MET A 164 -17.24 -12.20 31.93
C MET A 164 -15.89 -11.77 31.38
N ASP A 165 -15.83 -11.45 30.07
CA ASP A 165 -14.61 -10.97 29.42
C ASP A 165 -14.12 -9.65 30.04
N LEU A 166 -15.03 -8.76 30.41
CA LEU A 166 -14.69 -7.54 31.17
C LEU A 166 -14.06 -7.85 32.53
N GLY A 167 -14.53 -8.90 33.21
CA GLY A 167 -13.95 -9.39 34.47
C GLY A 167 -12.51 -9.87 34.30
N ASP A 168 -12.21 -10.50 33.17
CA ASP A 168 -10.89 -10.98 32.80
C ASP A 168 -10.03 -9.93 32.05
N ARG A 169 -10.56 -8.71 31.86
CA ARG A 169 -9.96 -7.61 31.08
C ARG A 169 -9.63 -7.98 29.64
N ILE A 170 -10.43 -8.87 29.04
CA ILE A 170 -10.30 -9.31 27.67
C ILE A 170 -11.26 -8.48 26.82
N LEU A 171 -10.70 -7.74 25.85
CA LEU A 171 -11.47 -7.08 24.80
C LEU A 171 -11.35 -7.88 23.50
N LYS A 172 -12.45 -7.97 22.77
CA LYS A 172 -12.51 -8.66 21.47
C LYS A 172 -12.39 -7.64 20.33
N LEU A 173 -11.20 -7.59 19.72
CA LEU A 173 -10.91 -6.70 18.61
C LEU A 173 -11.33 -7.33 17.29
N ASN A 174 -12.27 -6.68 16.60
CA ASN A 174 -12.77 -7.06 15.29
C ASN A 174 -12.04 -6.27 14.21
N THR A 175 -11.87 -6.85 13.02
CA THR A 175 -11.31 -6.16 11.85
C THR A 175 -12.20 -6.39 10.65
N GLU A 176 -12.81 -5.31 10.14
CA GLU A 176 -13.70 -5.36 8.98
C GLU A 176 -13.16 -4.48 7.86
N VAL A 177 -13.18 -5.00 6.62
CA VAL A 177 -12.73 -4.28 5.43
C VAL A 177 -13.88 -4.12 4.46
N ARG A 178 -14.10 -2.89 3.97
CA ARG A 178 -15.09 -2.61 2.91
C ARG A 178 -14.47 -1.90 1.72
N GLU A 179 -14.82 -2.36 0.53
CA GLU A 179 -14.46 -1.71 -0.72
C GLU A 179 -15.47 -0.60 -1.05
N VAL A 180 -14.99 0.56 -1.49
CA VAL A 180 -15.83 1.69 -1.90
C VAL A 180 -15.32 2.24 -3.22
N GLY A 181 -16.20 2.40 -4.20
CA GLY A 181 -15.87 2.99 -5.49
C GLY A 181 -16.91 2.66 -6.57
N PRO A 182 -16.83 3.31 -7.75
CA PRO A 182 -15.79 4.27 -8.14
C PRO A 182 -15.88 5.61 -7.41
N ILE A 183 -14.74 6.15 -6.96
CA ILE A 183 -14.62 7.52 -6.42
C ILE A 183 -14.23 8.47 -7.56
N ASN A 184 -15.04 9.48 -7.81
CA ASN A 184 -14.95 10.36 -8.98
C ASN A 184 -14.56 11.81 -8.62
N LYS A 185 -14.89 12.29 -7.42
CA LYS A 185 -14.55 13.65 -6.97
C LYS A 185 -13.15 13.75 -6.38
N LYS A 186 -12.65 14.95 -6.09
CA LYS A 186 -11.28 15.13 -5.54
C LYS A 186 -11.04 14.51 -4.16
N GLY A 187 -12.09 14.22 -3.41
CA GLY A 187 -11.98 13.56 -2.12
C GLY A 187 -13.33 13.16 -1.56
N PHE A 188 -13.34 12.71 -0.32
CA PHE A 188 -14.53 12.16 0.33
C PHE A 188 -14.46 12.30 1.84
N TYR A 189 -15.60 12.12 2.49
CA TYR A 189 -15.73 11.94 3.93
C TYR A 189 -16.26 10.54 4.20
N LEU A 190 -15.77 9.90 5.26
CA LEU A 190 -16.43 8.74 5.84
C LEU A 190 -17.29 9.17 7.01
N ALA A 191 -18.36 8.43 7.26
CA ALA A 191 -19.18 8.61 8.45
C ALA A 191 -19.63 7.27 9.03
N PHE A 192 -19.68 7.20 10.35
CA PHE A 192 -20.08 6.06 11.14
C PHE A 192 -21.36 6.43 11.87
N GLN A 193 -22.41 5.65 11.68
CA GLN A 193 -23.70 5.88 12.31
C GLN A 193 -23.99 4.75 13.30
N ASP A 194 -24.11 5.14 14.56
CA ASP A 194 -24.64 4.29 15.61
C ASP A 194 -26.16 4.48 15.74
N ILE A 195 -26.86 3.36 15.93
CA ILE A 195 -28.32 3.27 16.10
C ILE A 195 -28.71 2.59 17.43
N GLY A 196 -27.79 2.52 18.40
CA GLY A 196 -28.03 1.99 19.74
C GLY A 196 -27.11 0.83 20.12
N ALA A 197 -25.87 0.82 19.62
CA ALA A 197 -24.84 -0.15 19.95
C ALA A 197 -23.89 0.36 21.05
N CYS A 198 -23.11 -0.56 21.62
CA CYS A 198 -22.02 -0.25 22.53
C CYS A 198 -20.70 -0.63 21.85
N ILE A 199 -20.07 0.35 21.23
CA ILE A 199 -18.93 0.15 20.31
C ILE A 199 -17.80 1.12 20.64
N ALA A 200 -16.57 0.65 20.45
CA ALA A 200 -15.38 1.49 20.43
C ALA A 200 -14.64 1.27 19.11
N LEU A 201 -14.55 2.31 18.29
CA LEU A 201 -13.80 2.35 17.05
C LEU A 201 -12.32 2.64 17.40
N VAL A 202 -11.51 1.59 17.34
CA VAL A 202 -10.10 1.59 17.76
C VAL A 202 -9.20 2.19 16.68
N SER A 203 -9.42 1.82 15.41
CA SER A 203 -8.68 2.41 14.31
C SER A 203 -9.44 2.39 12.99
N VAL A 204 -9.18 3.40 12.15
CA VAL A 204 -9.64 3.42 10.77
C VAL A 204 -8.44 3.66 9.86
N ARG A 205 -8.26 2.76 8.90
CA ARG A 205 -7.23 2.86 7.87
C ARG A 205 -7.91 2.85 6.51
N VAL A 206 -7.68 3.90 5.73
CA VAL A 206 -8.18 4.04 4.37
C VAL A 206 -7.01 4.00 3.42
N TYR A 207 -7.08 3.13 2.42
CA TYR A 207 -6.02 2.97 1.43
C TYR A 207 -6.59 2.60 0.07
N TYR A 208 -5.78 2.73 -0.98
CA TYR A 208 -6.07 2.16 -2.29
C TYR A 208 -4.92 1.26 -2.73
N LYS A 209 -5.21 0.30 -3.62
CA LYS A 209 -4.20 -0.62 -4.15
C LYS A 209 -3.58 -0.05 -5.42
N LYS A 210 -2.30 -0.34 -5.65
CA LYS A 210 -1.59 -0.03 -6.90
C LYS A 210 -0.62 -1.14 -7.26
N CYS A 211 -0.39 -1.33 -8.56
CA CYS A 211 0.74 -2.09 -9.04
C CYS A 211 1.97 -1.19 -9.04
N PRO A 212 3.00 -1.49 -8.24
CA PRO A 212 4.12 -0.59 -8.02
C PRO A 212 5.06 -0.55 -9.21
N PHE A 213 5.83 0.53 -9.34
CA PHE A 213 6.90 0.62 -10.33
C PHE A 213 7.80 -0.62 -10.28
N THR A 214 8.08 -1.20 -11.45
CA THR A 214 8.97 -2.35 -11.54
C THR A 214 9.76 -2.38 -12.83
N VAL A 215 10.89 -3.08 -12.80
CA VAL A 215 11.68 -3.40 -13.98
C VAL A 215 11.63 -4.91 -14.19
N ARG A 216 11.20 -5.33 -15.39
CA ARG A 216 11.10 -6.73 -15.80
C ARG A 216 11.53 -6.85 -17.25
N ASN A 217 12.35 -7.85 -17.56
CA ASN A 217 12.84 -8.10 -18.92
C ASN A 217 13.44 -6.85 -19.61
N LEU A 218 14.23 -6.07 -18.87
CA LEU A 218 14.84 -4.79 -19.31
C LEU A 218 13.83 -3.71 -19.74
N ALA A 219 12.58 -3.81 -19.29
CA ALA A 219 11.55 -2.80 -19.48
C ALA A 219 11.06 -2.27 -18.12
N MET A 220 10.86 -0.96 -18.06
CA MET A 220 10.30 -0.22 -16.93
C MET A 220 8.78 -0.16 -17.08
N PHE A 221 8.07 -0.43 -15.98
CA PHE A 221 6.63 -0.36 -15.87
C PHE A 221 6.26 0.62 -14.76
N PRO A 222 5.49 1.67 -15.04
CA PRO A 222 5.15 2.70 -14.06
C PRO A 222 4.14 2.22 -13.02
N ASP A 223 4.05 2.96 -11.90
CA ASP A 223 2.94 2.82 -10.95
C ASP A 223 1.60 2.86 -11.71
N THR A 224 0.77 1.84 -11.51
CA THR A 224 -0.50 1.68 -12.22
C THR A 224 -1.63 1.44 -11.23
N ILE A 225 -2.72 2.18 -11.37
CA ILE A 225 -3.94 1.99 -10.58
C ILE A 225 -4.79 0.90 -11.24
N PRO A 226 -5.18 -0.17 -10.51
CA PRO A 226 -6.09 -1.17 -11.03
C PRO A 226 -7.43 -0.55 -11.43
N ARG A 227 -8.14 -1.22 -12.32
CA ARG A 227 -9.52 -0.85 -12.62
C ARG A 227 -10.43 -1.15 -11.43
N VAL A 228 -11.60 -0.52 -11.43
CA VAL A 228 -12.60 -0.62 -10.35
C VAL A 228 -13.30 -1.98 -10.35
N ASP A 229 -13.45 -2.62 -11.50
CA ASP A 229 -14.01 -3.97 -11.64
C ASP A 229 -12.97 -5.04 -11.25
N SER A 230 -13.30 -5.89 -10.28
CA SER A 230 -12.37 -6.86 -9.68
C SER A 230 -11.91 -7.98 -10.62
N SER A 231 -12.60 -8.18 -11.75
CA SER A 231 -12.29 -9.21 -12.74
C SER A 231 -11.42 -8.72 -13.91
N SER A 232 -11.20 -7.41 -14.04
CA SER A 232 -10.48 -6.86 -15.19
C SER A 232 -9.01 -6.61 -14.90
N LEU A 233 -8.21 -6.72 -15.95
CA LEU A 233 -6.77 -6.48 -15.91
C LEU A 233 -6.44 -5.20 -16.68
N VAL A 234 -5.50 -4.41 -16.14
CA VAL A 234 -4.96 -3.26 -16.86
C VAL A 234 -3.71 -3.68 -17.61
N GLU A 235 -3.78 -3.74 -18.93
CA GLU A 235 -2.60 -3.92 -19.78
C GLU A 235 -1.71 -2.67 -19.72
N VAL A 236 -0.43 -2.87 -19.42
CA VAL A 236 0.56 -1.81 -19.34
C VAL A 236 1.73 -2.15 -20.25
N ARG A 237 1.99 -1.29 -21.22
CA ARG A 237 3.18 -1.38 -22.09
C ARG A 237 4.39 -0.84 -21.34
N GLY A 238 5.44 -1.64 -21.27
CA GLY A 238 6.72 -1.24 -20.69
C GLY A 238 7.53 -0.34 -21.62
N SER A 239 8.44 0.44 -21.05
CA SER A 239 9.44 1.21 -21.81
C SER A 239 10.82 0.63 -21.57
N CYS A 240 11.61 0.37 -22.62
CA CYS A 240 12.95 -0.16 -22.45
C CYS A 240 13.81 0.73 -21.55
N VAL A 241 14.62 0.10 -20.70
CA VAL A 241 15.62 0.82 -19.89
C VAL A 241 16.62 1.53 -20.80
N LYS A 242 17.37 2.49 -20.24
CA LYS A 242 18.40 3.21 -20.98
C LYS A 242 19.41 2.21 -21.59
N SER A 243 19.83 2.48 -22.83
CA SER A 243 20.75 1.63 -23.59
C SER A 243 20.23 0.22 -23.86
N ALA A 244 18.91 0.07 -23.97
CA ALA A 244 18.24 -1.14 -24.43
C ALA A 244 17.29 -0.83 -25.60
N GLU A 245 17.05 -1.84 -26.43
CA GLU A 245 16.17 -1.81 -27.59
C GLU A 245 15.03 -2.83 -27.43
N GLU A 246 13.86 -2.49 -27.97
CA GLU A 246 12.70 -3.36 -27.96
C GLU A 246 12.95 -4.55 -28.91
N ARG A 247 12.90 -5.77 -28.38
CA ARG A 247 12.93 -7.00 -29.19
C ARG A 247 11.51 -7.49 -29.46
N ASP A 248 10.75 -7.62 -28.40
CA ASP A 248 9.34 -8.00 -28.41
C ASP A 248 8.61 -6.99 -27.50
N THR A 249 7.45 -6.49 -27.91
CA THR A 249 6.74 -5.45 -27.14
C THR A 249 6.52 -5.87 -25.68
N PRO A 250 7.18 -5.20 -24.71
CA PRO A 250 7.10 -5.58 -23.31
C PRO A 250 5.74 -5.16 -22.73
N LYS A 251 5.06 -6.11 -22.07
CA LYS A 251 3.74 -5.89 -21.45
C LYS A 251 3.65 -6.55 -20.09
N LEU A 252 2.93 -5.90 -19.18
CA LEU A 252 2.46 -6.46 -17.91
C LEU A 252 0.95 -6.23 -17.77
N TYR A 253 0.34 -6.97 -16.86
CA TYR A 253 -1.07 -6.81 -16.51
C TYR A 253 -1.19 -6.53 -15.02
N CYS A 254 -1.78 -5.39 -14.66
CA CYS A 254 -2.03 -5.01 -13.28
C CYS A 254 -3.40 -5.56 -12.84
N GLY A 255 -3.39 -6.41 -11.81
CA GLY A 255 -4.60 -7.00 -11.21
C GLY A 255 -5.24 -6.11 -10.14
N ALA A 256 -6.50 -6.39 -9.80
CA ALA A 256 -7.27 -5.65 -8.79
C ALA A 256 -6.61 -5.65 -7.40
N ASP A 257 -5.82 -6.69 -7.08
CA ASP A 257 -5.09 -6.80 -5.82
C ASP A 257 -3.80 -5.96 -5.73
N GLY A 258 -3.44 -5.27 -6.81
CA GLY A 258 -2.17 -4.53 -6.90
C GLY A 258 -1.00 -5.38 -7.38
N ASP A 259 -1.24 -6.65 -7.75
CA ASP A 259 -0.21 -7.55 -8.24
C ASP A 259 0.02 -7.41 -9.75
N TRP A 260 1.30 -7.44 -10.14
CA TRP A 260 1.70 -7.63 -11.53
C TRP A 260 1.61 -9.10 -11.92
N LEU A 261 0.90 -9.38 -13.00
CA LEU A 261 0.80 -10.71 -13.58
C LEU A 261 1.86 -10.93 -14.67
N VAL A 262 1.76 -12.05 -15.39
CA VAL A 262 2.80 -12.61 -16.28
C VAL A 262 3.39 -11.57 -17.25
N PRO A 263 4.73 -11.40 -17.27
CA PRO A 263 5.40 -10.54 -18.23
C PRO A 263 5.41 -11.16 -19.63
N LEU A 264 5.07 -10.34 -20.62
CA LEU A 264 5.18 -10.66 -22.05
C LEU A 264 6.21 -9.74 -22.70
N GLY A 265 6.89 -10.23 -23.73
CA GLY A 265 7.90 -9.47 -24.45
C GLY A 265 9.13 -9.09 -23.61
N ARG A 266 10.09 -8.41 -24.24
CA ARG A 266 11.33 -7.98 -23.59
C ARG A 266 12.09 -6.93 -24.39
N CYS A 267 12.93 -6.21 -23.67
CA CYS A 267 14.02 -5.46 -24.27
C CYS A 267 15.34 -6.27 -24.22
N ILE A 268 16.31 -5.84 -25.00
CA ILE A 268 17.68 -6.35 -25.01
C ILE A 268 18.65 -5.16 -24.94
N CYS A 269 19.78 -5.29 -24.26
CA CYS A 269 20.78 -4.23 -24.27
C CYS A 269 21.27 -3.94 -25.70
N SER A 270 21.42 -2.66 -26.02
CA SER A 270 21.97 -2.20 -27.28
C SER A 270 23.41 -2.70 -27.45
N VAL A 271 23.89 -2.65 -28.69
CA VAL A 271 25.25 -3.08 -29.03
C VAL A 271 26.28 -2.31 -28.19
N GLY A 272 27.18 -3.03 -27.53
CA GLY A 272 28.19 -2.46 -26.63
C GLY A 272 27.73 -2.30 -25.17
N TYR A 273 26.53 -2.79 -24.83
CA TYR A 273 26.04 -2.86 -23.47
C TYR A 273 25.73 -4.30 -23.05
N GLU A 274 25.91 -4.61 -21.77
CA GLU A 274 25.54 -5.87 -21.16
C GLU A 274 24.51 -5.68 -20.05
N GLU A 275 23.64 -6.68 -19.91
CA GLU A 275 22.61 -6.71 -18.88
C GLU A 275 23.24 -7.05 -17.53
N LEU A 276 23.09 -6.14 -16.57
CA LEU A 276 23.47 -6.33 -15.17
C LEU A 276 22.35 -5.73 -14.30
N ASP A 277 21.76 -6.56 -13.44
CA ASP A 277 20.79 -6.13 -12.43
C ASP A 277 19.57 -5.34 -12.98
N GLY A 278 19.04 -5.79 -14.12
CA GLY A 278 17.88 -5.15 -14.76
C GLY A 278 18.19 -3.83 -15.46
N SER A 279 19.47 -3.52 -15.66
CA SER A 279 19.95 -2.34 -16.37
C SER A 279 21.02 -2.71 -17.40
N CYS A 280 21.32 -1.80 -18.33
CA CYS A 280 22.32 -2.01 -19.36
C CYS A 280 23.55 -1.14 -19.09
N HIS A 281 24.70 -1.79 -18.87
CA HIS A 281 25.98 -1.13 -18.62
C HIS A 281 26.91 -1.29 -19.80
N GLU A 282 27.76 -0.30 -20.06
CA GLU A 282 28.73 -0.37 -21.14
C GLU A 282 29.66 -1.56 -20.92
N SER A 283 29.75 -2.44 -21.93
CA SER A 283 30.62 -3.61 -21.86
C SER A 283 32.08 -3.17 -21.83
N LYS A 284 32.85 -3.64 -20.85
CA LYS A 284 34.30 -3.35 -20.75
C LYS A 284 35.11 -3.86 -21.96
N TYR A 285 34.54 -4.75 -22.76
CA TYR A 285 35.20 -5.34 -23.93
C TYR A 285 34.28 -5.30 -25.15
N ARG A 286 34.78 -4.74 -26.26
CA ARG A 286 34.11 -4.80 -27.57
C ARG A 286 34.84 -5.82 -28.45
N LEU A 287 34.15 -6.89 -28.83
CA LEU A 287 34.68 -7.88 -29.76
C LEU A 287 34.09 -7.63 -31.16
N GLU A 288 34.97 -7.42 -32.13
CA GLU A 288 34.61 -7.38 -33.55
C GLU A 288 34.89 -8.75 -34.19
N PHE A 289 33.85 -9.31 -34.82
CA PHE A 289 33.96 -10.55 -35.58
C PHE A 289 34.07 -10.21 -37.07
N CYS A 290 34.95 -10.88 -37.78
CA CYS A 290 35.09 -10.71 -39.23
C CYS A 290 34.85 -12.05 -39.93
N VAL A 291 34.26 -11.97 -41.13
CA VAL A 291 34.21 -13.07 -42.10
C VAL A 291 34.93 -12.58 -43.36
N ASN A 292 35.98 -13.28 -43.80
CA ASN A 292 36.76 -12.95 -45.00
C ASN A 292 37.23 -11.47 -45.08
N GLY A 293 37.85 -10.95 -44.01
CA GLY A 293 38.46 -9.61 -44.00
C GLY A 293 37.47 -8.43 -43.96
N SER A 294 36.16 -8.71 -43.90
CA SER A 294 35.11 -7.70 -43.76
C SER A 294 34.64 -7.66 -42.29
N SER A 295 34.80 -6.52 -41.61
CA SER A 295 34.34 -6.34 -40.22
C SER A 295 32.82 -6.43 -40.15
N TRP A 296 32.31 -7.39 -39.37
CA TRP A 296 30.92 -7.48 -38.98
C TRP A 296 30.81 -7.01 -37.52
N LYS A 297 30.32 -5.79 -37.34
CA LYS A 297 29.84 -5.35 -36.03
C LYS A 297 28.58 -6.16 -35.74
N ASN A 298 28.63 -7.02 -34.72
CA ASN A 298 27.54 -7.31 -33.77
C ASN A 298 27.75 -8.67 -33.10
N SER A 299 28.52 -8.73 -32.01
CA SER A 299 28.24 -9.72 -30.95
C SER A 299 28.84 -9.27 -29.62
N VAL A 300 28.01 -9.16 -28.58
CA VAL A 300 28.43 -8.98 -27.19
C VAL A 300 28.72 -10.36 -26.62
N VAL A 301 29.92 -10.57 -26.06
CA VAL A 301 30.27 -11.84 -25.41
C VAL A 301 29.75 -11.81 -23.98
N LYS A 302 28.76 -12.67 -23.67
CA LYS A 302 28.40 -13.00 -22.29
C LYS A 302 29.49 -13.87 -21.68
N ASN A 303 29.97 -13.51 -20.49
CA ASN A 303 30.83 -14.36 -19.66
C ASN A 303 30.21 -15.76 -19.53
N GLY A 304 30.85 -16.78 -20.11
CA GLY A 304 30.49 -18.20 -19.91
C GLY A 304 30.32 -19.07 -21.16
N TYR A 305 30.36 -18.54 -22.39
CA TYR A 305 30.32 -19.41 -23.58
C TYR A 305 31.71 -19.97 -23.92
N ASN A 306 31.87 -21.28 -23.73
CA ASN A 306 33.06 -22.02 -24.15
C ASN A 306 33.17 -21.96 -25.69
N PHE A 307 34.22 -21.29 -26.19
CA PHE A 307 34.45 -20.95 -27.61
C PHE A 307 34.70 -22.17 -28.52
N SER A 308 34.62 -23.39 -28.00
CA SER A 308 35.03 -24.63 -28.68
C SER A 308 34.02 -25.17 -29.70
N ARG A 309 32.86 -24.54 -29.92
CA ARG A 309 31.81 -25.06 -30.83
C ARG A 309 31.49 -24.23 -32.07
N PHE A 310 32.13 -23.08 -32.29
CA PHE A 310 32.00 -22.28 -33.52
C PHE A 310 33.23 -22.40 -34.43
N HIS A 311 33.63 -23.63 -34.75
CA HIS A 311 34.69 -23.84 -35.74
C HIS A 311 34.11 -23.78 -37.16
N LYS A 312 34.26 -22.62 -37.81
CA LYS A 312 34.95 -22.47 -39.12
C LYS A 312 34.69 -21.14 -39.87
N ILE A 313 33.81 -20.24 -39.42
CA ILE A 313 33.43 -19.06 -40.23
C ILE A 313 33.82 -17.71 -39.62
N PHE A 314 33.92 -17.59 -38.29
CA PHE A 314 34.18 -16.30 -37.63
C PHE A 314 35.54 -16.30 -36.93
N GLN A 315 36.41 -15.34 -37.26
CA GLN A 315 37.65 -15.04 -36.53
C GLN A 315 37.45 -13.82 -35.64
N ILE A 316 38.01 -13.85 -34.42
CA ILE A 316 38.11 -12.66 -33.55
C ILE A 316 39.27 -11.81 -34.08
N CYS A 317 38.99 -10.59 -34.52
CA CYS A 317 40.01 -9.74 -35.13
C CYS A 317 40.56 -8.64 -34.21
N LYS A 318 39.82 -8.22 -33.17
CA LYS A 318 40.24 -7.21 -32.20
C LYS A 318 39.53 -7.37 -30.86
N VAL A 319 40.29 -7.21 -29.77
CA VAL A 319 39.80 -7.03 -28.41
C VAL A 319 40.18 -5.60 -28.01
N PHE A 320 39.20 -4.78 -27.65
CA PHE A 320 39.42 -3.46 -27.02
C PHE A 320 39.10 -3.57 -25.53
#